data_AF-A0A662FYK2-F1
#
_entry.id   AF-A0A662FYK2-F1
#
_cell.length_a   1.000
_cell.length_b   1.000
_cell.length_c   1.000
_cell.angle_alpha   90.00
_cell.angle_beta   90.00
_cell.angle_gamma   90.00
#
_symmetry.space_group_name_H-M   'P 1'
#
loop_
_entity.id
_entity.type
_entity.pdbx_description
1 polymer ?
#
loop_
_entity_poly.entity_id
_entity_poly.type
_entity_poly.pdbx_seq_one_letter_code
_entity_poly.pdbx_strand_id
1 'polypeptide(L)'
;MKLKKYIILLFNMLLIITFSALTLSLSSTSFKAGMDAYVISGSVADNNYGTAPYLYVGKYDSGSEIREIRAYIYFPLTSLPTNAIITKALLRLRLNNKFQFSAGEIKNFYIYMVSQSWSETTVTWNNKPATDRYVNIFTIKDTTTVP
;
A
#
# COMPACT_ATOMS: atom_id res chain seq x y z
N MET A 1 -55.76 37.36 11.76
CA MET A 1 -54.91 36.62 12.73
C MET A 1 -54.45 35.23 12.26
N LYS A 2 -55.14 34.54 11.33
CA LYS A 2 -54.75 33.19 10.86
C LYS A 2 -53.51 33.17 9.94
N LEU A 3 -53.31 34.20 9.11
CA LEU A 3 -52.22 34.27 8.12
C LEU A 3 -50.80 34.31 8.74
N LYS A 4 -50.60 35.03 9.85
CA LYS A 4 -49.31 35.08 10.57
C LYS A 4 -48.90 33.71 11.14
N LYS A 5 -49.86 32.85 11.48
CA LYS A 5 -49.61 31.50 12.00
C LYS A 5 -49.02 30.58 10.92
N TYR A 6 -49.52 30.65 9.70
CA TYR A 6 -49.00 29.86 8.57
C TYR A 6 -47.61 30.31 8.12
N ILE A 7 -47.31 31.61 8.17
CA ILE A 7 -45.97 32.15 7.84
C ILE A 7 -44.92 31.66 8.85
N ILE A 8 -45.24 31.64 10.15
CA ILE A 8 -44.34 31.13 11.19
C ILE A 8 -44.13 29.62 11.06
N LEU A 9 -45.17 28.85 10.72
CA LEU A 9 -45.07 27.40 10.46
C LEU A 9 -44.23 27.10 9.22
N LEU A 10 -44.38 27.85 8.12
CA LEU A 10 -43.57 27.69 6.90
C LEU A 10 -42.10 28.05 7.12
N PHE A 11 -41.81 29.08 7.91
CA PHE A 11 -40.44 29.46 8.27
C PHE A 11 -39.77 28.41 9.16
N ASN A 12 -40.49 27.81 10.10
CA ASN A 12 -39.99 26.70 10.91
C ASN A 12 -39.81 25.40 10.09
N MET A 13 -40.70 25.12 9.13
CA MET A 13 -40.52 23.97 8.22
C MET A 13 -39.29 24.14 7.32
N LEU A 14 -39.00 25.36 6.86
CA LEU A 14 -37.83 25.67 6.05
C LEU A 14 -36.51 25.61 6.85
N LEU A 15 -36.55 25.95 8.15
CA LEU A 15 -35.41 25.86 9.07
C LEU A 15 -35.07 24.39 9.43
N ILE A 16 -36.07 23.50 9.48
CA ILE A 16 -35.87 22.07 9.76
C ILE A 16 -35.29 21.32 8.54
N ILE A 17 -35.58 21.77 7.31
CA ILE A 17 -35.03 21.17 6.08
C ILE A 17 -33.53 21.46 5.90
N THR A 18 -33.01 22.56 6.48
CA THR A 18 -31.61 22.98 6.28
C THR A 18 -30.63 22.44 7.31
N PHE A 19 -31.11 21.78 8.37
CA PHE A 19 -30.24 21.11 9.33
C PHE A 19 -29.94 19.67 8.88
N SER A 20 -29.33 19.51 7.71
CA SER A 20 -28.68 18.24 7.41
C SER A 20 -27.47 18.11 8.33
N ALA A 21 -27.60 17.28 9.37
CA ALA A 21 -26.46 16.93 10.18
C ALA A 21 -25.45 16.20 9.27
N LEU A 22 -24.27 16.78 9.07
CA LEU A 22 -23.17 16.07 8.42
C LEU A 22 -22.75 14.93 9.34
N THR A 23 -23.28 13.73 9.09
CA THR A 23 -22.85 12.54 9.81
C THR A 23 -21.48 12.13 9.31
N LEU A 24 -20.43 12.46 10.07
CA LEU A 24 -19.12 11.83 9.90
C LEU A 24 -19.26 10.37 10.30
N SER A 25 -19.37 9.49 9.31
CA SER A 25 -19.30 8.05 9.51
C SER A 25 -17.86 7.60 9.41
N LEU A 26 -17.30 7.09 10.50
CA LEU A 26 -16.00 6.44 10.45
C LEU A 26 -16.21 5.05 9.84
N SER A 27 -15.64 4.84 8.66
CA SER A 27 -15.67 3.55 7.98
C SER A 27 -14.25 3.01 7.82
N SER A 28 -14.11 1.69 7.90
CA SER A 28 -12.89 0.99 7.57
C SER A 28 -13.13 0.07 6.37
N THR A 29 -12.28 0.17 5.37
CA THR A 29 -12.26 -0.74 4.21
C THR A 29 -10.89 -1.41 4.10
N SER A 30 -10.85 -2.59 3.50
CA SER A 30 -9.61 -3.33 3.25
C SER A 30 -9.46 -3.62 1.77
N PHE A 31 -8.27 -3.33 1.24
CA PHE A 31 -7.91 -3.61 -0.14
C PHE A 31 -6.92 -4.78 -0.18
N LYS A 32 -7.16 -5.73 -1.09
CA LYS A 32 -6.15 -6.70 -1.48
C LYS A 32 -5.22 -6.08 -2.53
N ALA A 33 -4.02 -6.63 -2.65
CA ALA A 33 -3.18 -6.30 -3.80
C ALA A 33 -3.92 -6.69 -5.09
N GLY A 34 -3.97 -5.76 -6.04
CA GLY A 34 -4.57 -5.99 -7.36
C GLY A 34 -3.53 -6.31 -8.43
N MET A 35 -2.28 -5.95 -8.19
CA MET A 35 -1.11 -6.34 -8.97
C MET A 35 0.08 -6.44 -8.02
N ASP A 36 0.93 -7.43 -8.21
CA ASP A 36 2.20 -7.54 -7.51
C ASP A 36 3.29 -8.19 -8.35
N ALA A 37 4.52 -7.70 -8.20
CA ALA A 37 5.67 -8.29 -8.86
C ALA A 37 6.92 -7.95 -8.06
N TYR A 38 7.97 -8.75 -8.22
CA TYR A 38 9.31 -8.32 -7.83
C TYR A 38 10.21 -8.24 -9.05
N VAL A 39 11.28 -7.49 -8.91
CA VAL A 39 12.29 -7.30 -9.95
C VAL A 39 13.66 -7.56 -9.36
N ILE A 40 14.54 -8.19 -10.13
CA ILE A 40 15.88 -8.59 -9.70
C ILE A 40 16.92 -7.92 -10.61
N SER A 41 17.92 -7.27 -10.03
CA SER A 41 19.04 -6.68 -10.78
C SER A 41 20.02 -7.72 -11.35
N GLY A 42 21.03 -7.26 -12.09
CA GLY A 42 22.12 -8.10 -12.57
C GLY A 42 21.74 -8.88 -13.83
N SER A 43 22.23 -10.10 -13.97
CA SER A 43 22.11 -10.85 -15.23
C SER A 43 20.68 -11.29 -15.60
N VAL A 44 19.71 -11.09 -14.69
CA VAL A 44 18.29 -11.45 -14.88
C VAL A 44 17.38 -10.22 -14.91
N ALA A 45 17.96 -9.05 -15.20
CA ALA A 45 17.28 -7.75 -15.11
C ALA A 45 16.09 -7.57 -16.06
N ASP A 46 16.01 -8.33 -17.15
CA ASP A 46 14.90 -8.32 -18.11
C ASP A 46 13.81 -9.36 -17.81
N ASN A 47 13.99 -10.20 -16.78
CA ASN A 47 12.97 -11.16 -16.41
C ASN A 47 11.80 -10.47 -15.69
N ASN A 48 10.58 -10.88 -16.04
CA ASN A 48 9.37 -10.54 -15.33
C ASN A 48 9.02 -11.65 -14.32
N TYR A 49 8.58 -11.26 -13.12
CA TYR A 49 8.21 -12.18 -12.05
C TYR A 49 6.79 -11.93 -11.52
N GLY A 50 5.90 -11.34 -12.32
CA GLY A 50 4.52 -11.03 -11.90
C GLY A 50 3.61 -12.25 -11.73
N THR A 51 4.07 -13.44 -12.12
CA THR A 51 3.35 -14.71 -11.90
C THR A 51 3.95 -15.56 -10.79
N ALA A 52 4.97 -15.05 -10.09
CA ALA A 52 5.65 -15.79 -9.05
C ALA A 52 4.75 -15.99 -7.82
N PRO A 53 4.78 -17.17 -7.16
CA PRO A 53 3.92 -17.44 -6.01
C PRO A 53 4.31 -16.68 -4.72
N TYR A 54 5.48 -16.01 -4.72
CA TYR A 54 6.00 -15.24 -3.60
C TYR A 54 6.67 -13.96 -4.08
N LEU A 55 6.57 -12.91 -3.27
CA LEU A 55 7.35 -11.69 -3.41
C LEU A 55 8.66 -11.79 -2.62
N TYR A 56 9.76 -11.47 -3.29
CA TYR A 56 11.07 -11.34 -2.67
C TYR A 56 11.48 -9.87 -2.55
N VAL A 57 12.28 -9.56 -1.53
CA VAL A 57 12.86 -8.22 -1.33
C VAL A 57 14.21 -8.36 -0.64
N GLY A 58 15.15 -7.48 -0.97
CA GLY A 58 16.45 -7.41 -0.30
C GLY A 58 17.61 -7.58 -1.27
N LYS A 59 18.62 -8.34 -0.87
CA LYS A 59 19.77 -8.68 -1.70
C LYS A 59 19.93 -10.19 -1.73
N TYR A 60 20.32 -10.71 -2.89
CA TYR A 60 20.60 -12.11 -3.12
C TYR A 60 22.02 -12.26 -3.64
N ASP A 61 22.85 -13.00 -2.92
CA ASP A 61 24.19 -13.36 -3.38
C ASP A 61 24.12 -14.71 -4.10
N SER A 62 24.35 -14.71 -5.41
CA SER A 62 24.39 -15.94 -6.21
C SER A 62 25.76 -16.63 -6.20
N GLY A 63 26.74 -16.06 -5.48
CA GLY A 63 28.15 -16.42 -5.53
C GLY A 63 28.90 -15.78 -6.71
N SER A 64 28.24 -15.58 -7.84
CA SER A 64 28.80 -14.91 -9.02
C SER A 64 28.50 -13.41 -9.08
N GLU A 65 27.39 -12.97 -8.48
CA GLU A 65 27.02 -11.57 -8.39
C GLU A 65 26.06 -11.33 -7.20
N ILE A 66 26.06 -10.09 -6.70
CA ILE A 66 25.09 -9.63 -5.71
C ILE A 66 23.97 -8.91 -6.45
N ARG A 67 22.75 -9.43 -6.31
CA ARG A 67 21.54 -8.90 -6.93
C ARG A 67 20.69 -8.15 -5.93
N GLU A 68 20.14 -7.02 -6.32
CA GLU A 68 19.10 -6.32 -5.58
C GLU A 68 17.72 -6.82 -6.01
N ILE A 69 16.82 -6.99 -5.05
CA ILE A 69 15.44 -7.39 -5.27
C ILE A 69 14.50 -6.35 -4.69
N ARG A 70 13.57 -5.86 -5.51
CA ARG A 70 12.54 -4.90 -5.11
C ARG A 70 11.16 -5.46 -5.41
N ALA A 71 10.26 -5.41 -4.44
CA ALA A 71 8.86 -5.78 -4.60
C ALA A 71 8.01 -4.53 -4.88
N TYR A 72 7.07 -4.66 -5.80
CA TYR A 72 6.08 -3.68 -6.19
C TYR A 72 4.69 -4.27 -5.91
N ILE A 73 3.85 -3.50 -5.21
CA ILE A 73 2.50 -3.93 -4.84
C ILE A 73 1.57 -2.75 -5.09
N TYR A 74 0.51 -2.99 -5.85
CA TYR A 74 -0.52 -2.01 -6.15
C TYR A 74 -1.83 -2.39 -5.48
N PHE A 75 -2.46 -1.41 -4.83
CA PHE A 75 -3.76 -1.57 -4.17
C PHE A 75 -4.79 -0.72 -4.91
N PRO A 76 -5.75 -1.33 -5.64
CA PRO A 76 -6.84 -0.58 -6.25
C PRO A 76 -7.76 -0.04 -5.15
N LEU A 77 -7.78 1.28 -4.95
CA LEU A 77 -8.58 1.94 -3.91
C LEU A 77 -10.02 2.26 -4.36
N THR A 78 -10.60 1.40 -5.19
CA THR A 78 -11.82 1.68 -5.97
C THR A 78 -13.08 1.92 -5.12
N SER A 79 -13.09 1.50 -3.86
CA SER A 79 -14.22 1.71 -2.93
C SER A 79 -14.05 2.90 -2.00
N LEU A 80 -12.96 3.68 -2.11
CA LEU A 80 -12.83 4.92 -1.35
C LEU A 80 -13.71 6.03 -1.96
N PRO A 81 -14.60 6.66 -1.16
CA PRO A 81 -15.31 7.85 -1.60
C PRO A 81 -14.34 8.97 -2.01
N THR A 82 -14.67 9.72 -3.06
CA THR A 82 -13.81 10.81 -3.59
C THR A 82 -13.51 11.90 -2.55
N ASN A 83 -14.42 12.12 -1.60
CA ASN A 83 -14.29 13.09 -0.51
C ASN A 83 -13.89 12.45 0.83
N ALA A 84 -13.39 11.22 0.84
CA ALA A 84 -12.97 10.54 2.06
C ALA A 84 -11.77 11.26 2.68
N ILE A 85 -11.86 11.58 3.97
CA ILE A 85 -10.72 12.03 4.78
C ILE A 85 -10.07 10.80 5.38
N ILE A 86 -8.85 10.48 4.94
CA ILE A 86 -8.10 9.32 5.43
C ILE A 86 -7.46 9.65 6.77
N THR A 87 -7.99 9.07 7.85
CA THR A 87 -7.48 9.27 9.21
C THR A 87 -6.46 8.21 9.62
N LYS A 88 -6.48 7.03 8.98
CA LYS A 88 -5.55 5.92 9.25
C LYS A 88 -5.40 5.02 8.03
N ALA A 89 -4.17 4.61 7.75
CA ALA A 89 -3.85 3.57 6.77
C ALA A 89 -2.92 2.53 7.42
N LEU A 90 -3.17 1.25 7.15
CA LEU A 90 -2.36 0.14 7.65
C LEU A 90 -1.98 -0.77 6.48
N LEU A 91 -0.68 -0.92 6.24
CA LEU A 91 -0.15 -1.97 5.37
C LEU A 91 0.09 -3.23 6.20
N ARG A 92 -0.43 -4.36 5.75
CA ARG A 92 -0.22 -5.67 6.39
C ARG A 92 0.51 -6.57 5.40
N LEU A 93 1.70 -7.01 5.78
CA LEU A 93 2.51 -7.97 5.03
C LEU A 93 2.75 -9.20 5.89
N ARG A 94 2.85 -10.36 5.27
CA ARG A 94 3.22 -11.61 5.93
C ARG A 94 4.61 -12.02 5.47
N LEU A 95 5.54 -12.10 6.42
CA LEU A 95 6.84 -12.70 6.16
C LEU A 95 6.68 -14.22 6.06
N ASN A 96 7.11 -14.80 4.94
CA ASN A 96 7.08 -16.25 4.72
C ASN A 96 8.40 -16.91 5.14
N ASN A 97 9.53 -16.38 4.65
CA ASN A 97 10.86 -16.93 4.88
C ASN A 97 11.91 -15.79 4.98
N LYS A 98 13.04 -16.08 5.63
CA LYS A 98 14.22 -15.22 5.80
C LYS A 98 15.43 -15.85 5.11
N PHE A 99 15.41 -15.90 3.78
CA PHE A 99 16.52 -16.46 3.02
C PHE A 99 17.77 -15.57 3.12
N GLN A 100 18.96 -16.18 3.21
CA GLN A 100 20.25 -15.47 3.34
C GLN A 100 20.30 -14.46 4.50
N PHE A 101 19.69 -14.84 5.62
CA PHE A 101 19.94 -14.22 6.92
C PHE A 101 21.03 -15.00 7.64
N SER A 102 22.00 -14.27 8.19
CA SER A 102 22.91 -14.84 9.18
C SER A 102 22.25 -14.85 10.57
N ALA A 103 22.66 -15.77 11.43
CA ALA A 103 22.16 -15.84 12.79
C ALA A 103 22.42 -14.52 13.53
N GLY A 104 21.38 -14.00 14.19
CA GLY A 104 21.43 -12.71 14.88
C GLY A 104 21.42 -11.46 13.98
N GLU A 105 21.39 -11.63 12.65
CA GLU A 105 21.41 -10.51 11.71
C GLU A 105 20.13 -9.66 11.82
N ILE A 106 20.30 -8.33 11.69
CA ILE A 106 19.20 -7.37 11.64
C ILE A 106 19.22 -6.73 10.25
N LYS A 107 18.12 -6.88 9.51
CA LYS A 107 17.94 -6.22 8.21
C LYS A 107 16.78 -5.24 8.25
N ASN A 108 17.00 -4.10 7.62
CA ASN A 108 16.02 -3.06 7.43
C ASN A 108 15.48 -3.10 6.01
N PHE A 109 14.17 -2.96 5.89
CA PHE A 109 13.49 -2.92 4.62
C PHE A 109 12.61 -1.68 4.55
N TYR A 110 12.68 -0.99 3.43
CA TYR A 110 12.15 0.35 3.29
C TYR A 110 10.95 0.32 2.34
N ILE A 111 9.89 1.02 2.71
CA ILE A 111 8.67 1.17 1.92
C ILE A 111 8.70 2.55 1.29
N TYR A 112 8.51 2.58 -0.01
CA TYR A 112 8.42 3.80 -0.80
C TYR A 112 7.11 3.82 -1.57
N MET A 113 6.59 5.03 -1.82
CA MET A 113 5.56 5.22 -2.84
C MET A 113 6.18 5.12 -4.23
N VAL A 114 5.33 4.75 -5.19
CA VAL A 114 5.66 4.66 -6.60
C VAL A 114 4.69 5.57 -7.34
N SER A 115 5.20 6.59 -8.02
CA SER A 115 4.39 7.63 -8.68
C SER A 115 4.08 7.33 -10.14
N GLN A 116 4.83 6.42 -10.76
CA GLN A 116 4.66 6.03 -12.15
C GLN A 116 3.83 4.74 -12.27
N SER A 117 3.06 4.64 -13.35
CA SER A 117 2.34 3.42 -13.68
C SER A 117 3.30 2.28 -14.03
N TRP A 118 2.88 1.07 -13.73
CA TRP A 118 3.57 -0.17 -14.11
C TRP A 118 2.54 -1.28 -14.31
N SER A 119 2.93 -2.32 -15.04
CA SER A 119 2.10 -3.50 -15.26
C SER A 119 2.79 -4.74 -14.69
N GLU A 120 2.03 -5.55 -13.97
CA GLU A 120 2.47 -6.83 -13.39
C GLU A 120 3.12 -7.75 -14.43
N THR A 121 2.56 -7.79 -15.64
CA THR A 121 2.99 -8.69 -16.72
C THR A 121 4.21 -8.23 -17.50
N THR A 122 4.66 -6.98 -17.31
CA THR A 122 5.76 -6.41 -18.10
C THR A 122 6.85 -5.76 -17.26
N VAL A 123 6.66 -5.57 -15.96
CA VAL A 123 7.68 -4.95 -15.10
C VAL A 123 8.92 -5.84 -14.96
N THR A 124 10.09 -5.26 -15.15
CA THR A 124 11.41 -5.87 -15.04
C THR A 124 12.32 -4.92 -14.27
N TRP A 125 13.53 -5.34 -13.91
CA TRP A 125 14.46 -4.42 -13.24
C TRP A 125 14.82 -3.21 -14.12
N ASN A 126 14.92 -3.42 -15.42
CA ASN A 126 15.34 -2.39 -16.38
C ASN A 126 14.23 -1.37 -16.68
N ASN A 127 12.96 -1.75 -16.58
CA ASN A 127 11.84 -0.84 -16.83
C ASN A 127 11.02 -0.46 -15.57
N LYS A 128 11.45 -0.90 -14.38
CA LYS A 128 10.73 -0.62 -13.13
C LYS A 128 10.55 0.88 -12.91
N PRO A 129 9.40 1.30 -12.35
CA PRO A 129 9.20 2.69 -12.00
C PRO A 129 10.14 3.11 -10.87
N ALA A 130 10.51 4.39 -10.88
CA ALA A 130 11.37 4.97 -9.85
C ALA A 130 10.68 4.98 -8.47
N THR A 131 11.49 4.91 -7.42
CA THR A 131 11.03 5.18 -6.05
C THR A 131 10.76 6.68 -5.90
N ASP A 132 9.62 7.04 -5.34
CA ASP A 132 9.23 8.44 -5.13
C ASP A 132 9.48 8.84 -3.65
N ARG A 133 8.49 8.62 -2.79
CA ARG A 133 8.52 9.12 -1.40
C ARG A 133 8.73 7.99 -0.40
N TYR A 134 9.65 8.16 0.54
CA TYR A 134 9.78 7.27 1.70
C TYR A 134 8.51 7.29 2.55
N VAL A 135 8.03 6.11 2.93
CA VAL A 135 6.81 5.94 3.74
C VAL A 135 7.16 5.41 5.13
N ASN A 136 7.87 4.29 5.20
CA ASN A 136 8.15 3.61 6.45
C ASN A 136 9.30 2.59 6.32
N ILE A 137 9.78 2.07 7.44
CA ILE A 137 10.76 1.00 7.54
C ILE A 137 10.19 -0.16 8.36
N PHE A 138 10.50 -1.39 7.95
CA PHE A 138 10.30 -2.58 8.77
C PHE A 138 11.65 -3.25 9.04
N THR A 139 11.89 -3.56 10.31
CA THR A 139 13.14 -4.18 10.77
C THR A 139 12.85 -5.63 11.12
N ILE A 140 13.61 -6.54 10.51
CA ILE A 140 13.53 -7.98 10.77
C ILE A 140 14.84 -8.38 11.41
N LYS A 141 14.75 -8.96 12.62
CA LYS A 141 15.88 -9.61 13.30
C LYS A 141 15.76 -11.11 13.11
N ASP A 142 16.88 -11.77 12.78
CA ASP A 142 16.97 -13.20 12.93
C ASP A 142 17.18 -13.56 14.40
N THR A 143 16.23 -14.29 14.95
CA THR A 143 16.21 -14.73 16.36
C THR A 143 16.68 -16.16 16.51
N THR A 144 17.12 -16.81 15.43
CA THR A 144 17.76 -18.12 15.57
C THR A 144 19.10 -17.91 16.27
N THR A 145 19.29 -18.61 17.39
CA THR A 145 20.58 -18.67 18.05
C THR A 145 21.50 -19.52 17.20
N VAL A 146 22.73 -19.06 16.95
CA VAL A 146 23.80 -19.96 16.48
C VAL A 146 23.85 -21.11 17.50
N PRO A 147 23.76 -22.38 17.08
CA PRO A 147 23.98 -23.51 17.97
C PRO A 147 25.34 -23.44 18.68
#